data_AF-A0A840WAE4-F1
#
_entry.id   AF-A0A840WAE4-F1
#
_cell.length_a   1.000
_cell.length_b   1.000
_cell.length_c   1.000
_cell.angle_alpha   90.00
_cell.angle_beta   90.00
_cell.angle_gamma   90.00
#
_symmetry.space_group_name_H-M   'P 1'
#
loop_
_entity.id
_entity.type
_entity.pdbx_description
1 polymer ?
#
loop_
_entity_poly.entity_id
_entity_poly.type
_entity_poly.pdbx_seq_one_letter_code
_entity_poly.pdbx_strand_id
1 'polypeptide(L)'
;MTAEPLEIYLEERDLERGLRDDVRAGLSAGQKWLPPKWFYDARGSELFEEITRLPEYYPTRAERAVLAAHAPDIAELTGAKTLIELGSGSSDKTRLLLDAFARRGGLGTFVPLDVSVSALRGSTAQIAADYPSLRVRGIVGDFTRQLDRLPTGGRRLVVFLGGTIGNLLPAERAEFLTAMRAALEVGDWLLLGTDLVKDPSVIVPAYDDAAGVTAEFNRNVLHVINRELDADFDPGAFAHVALWDPAQEWIEMRLRATRPMRVQVRTLDMTVDFAAGEQLRTEVSAKFHPEGIAAELTTAGFVTTEFWTDVDGLFGVTLARAR
;
A
#
# COMPACT_ATOMS: atom_id res chain seq x y z
N MET A 1 -16.22 -8.58 -21.65
CA MET A 1 -15.12 -9.51 -22.05
C MET A 1 -14.73 -10.30 -20.81
N THR A 2 -14.15 -11.50 -20.93
CA THR A 2 -13.60 -12.20 -19.75
C THR A 2 -12.26 -11.59 -19.36
N ALA A 3 -11.91 -11.60 -18.07
CA ALA A 3 -10.59 -11.19 -17.60
C ALA A 3 -9.49 -11.98 -18.32
N GLU A 4 -8.37 -11.34 -18.65
CA GLU A 4 -7.22 -12.03 -19.22
C GLU A 4 -6.50 -12.87 -18.17
N PRO A 5 -5.74 -13.91 -18.57
CA PRO A 5 -4.86 -14.62 -17.67
C PRO A 5 -3.92 -13.65 -16.95
N LEU A 6 -3.68 -13.88 -15.65
CA LEU A 6 -2.75 -13.06 -14.87
C LEU A 6 -1.32 -13.22 -15.42
N GLU A 7 -0.62 -12.10 -15.53
CA GLU A 7 0.82 -12.07 -15.80
C GLU A 7 1.56 -12.16 -14.47
N ILE A 8 2.30 -13.25 -14.26
CA ILE A 8 2.97 -13.52 -12.99
C ILE A 8 4.46 -13.25 -13.14
N TYR A 9 4.95 -12.20 -12.47
CA TYR A 9 6.37 -11.84 -12.40
C TYR A 9 6.97 -12.01 -11.00
N LEU A 10 6.13 -12.31 -10.02
CA LEU A 10 6.53 -12.61 -8.65
C LEU A 10 6.07 -14.03 -8.32
N GLU A 11 7.00 -14.98 -8.35
CA GLU A 11 6.71 -16.38 -8.03
C GLU A 11 6.76 -16.61 -6.52
N GLU A 12 6.13 -17.69 -6.06
CA GLU A 12 6.13 -18.11 -4.65
C GLU A 12 7.56 -18.25 -4.09
N ARG A 13 8.50 -18.75 -4.90
CA ARG A 13 9.92 -18.85 -4.52
C ARG A 13 10.60 -17.49 -4.32
N ASP A 14 10.17 -16.46 -5.05
CA ASP A 14 10.70 -15.11 -4.89
C ASP A 14 10.17 -14.48 -3.60
N LEU A 15 8.89 -14.73 -3.28
CA LEU A 15 8.29 -14.34 -2.01
C LEU A 15 9.00 -15.03 -0.83
N GLU A 16 9.21 -16.36 -0.90
CA GLU A 16 9.96 -17.08 0.14
C GLU A 16 11.36 -16.52 0.34
N ARG A 17 12.09 -16.26 -0.76
CA ARG A 17 13.44 -15.69 -0.70
C ARG A 17 13.42 -14.30 -0.07
N GLY A 18 12.51 -13.44 -0.52
CA GLY A 18 12.34 -12.10 0.03
C GLY A 18 12.04 -12.13 1.53
N LEU A 19 11.15 -13.03 1.96
CA LEU A 19 10.80 -13.16 3.37
C LEU A 19 12.01 -13.63 4.20
N ARG A 20 12.77 -14.62 3.71
CA ARG A 20 14.00 -15.09 4.35
C ARG A 20 15.02 -13.97 4.53
N ASP A 21 15.26 -13.19 3.48
CA ASP A 21 16.23 -12.11 3.48
C ASP A 21 15.81 -10.98 4.43
N ASP A 22 14.54 -10.56 4.36
CA ASP A 22 13.97 -9.50 5.19
C ASP A 22 13.95 -9.90 6.68
N VAL A 23 13.56 -11.13 7.01
CA VAL A 23 13.53 -11.63 8.40
C VAL A 23 14.94 -11.75 8.95
N ARG A 24 15.90 -12.26 8.16
CA ARG A 24 17.31 -12.36 8.58
C ARG A 24 17.89 -10.99 8.88
N ALA A 25 17.71 -10.02 7.98
CA ALA A 25 18.22 -8.67 8.14
C ALA A 25 17.53 -7.93 9.29
N GLY A 26 16.19 -7.99 9.33
CA GLY A 26 15.36 -7.25 10.26
C GLY A 26 15.46 -7.72 11.71
N LEU A 27 15.50 -9.03 11.95
CA LEU A 27 15.60 -9.57 13.31
C LEU A 27 17.03 -9.60 13.87
N SER A 28 18.05 -9.44 13.01
CA SER A 28 19.46 -9.32 13.44
C SER A 28 19.88 -7.87 13.72
N ALA A 29 19.05 -6.88 13.36
CA ALA A 29 19.35 -5.47 13.55
C ALA A 29 19.34 -5.08 15.04
N GLY A 30 20.14 -4.06 15.40
CA GLY A 30 20.19 -3.55 16.77
C GLY A 30 18.83 -3.02 17.25
N GLN A 31 18.10 -2.33 16.37
CA GLN A 31 16.67 -2.09 16.51
C GLN A 31 15.96 -3.02 15.53
N LYS A 32 15.30 -4.05 16.05
CA LYS A 32 14.64 -5.05 15.20
C LYS A 32 13.50 -4.42 14.39
N TRP A 33 13.36 -4.86 13.14
CA TRP A 33 12.28 -4.43 12.26
C TRP A 33 11.79 -5.54 11.33
N LEU A 34 10.59 -5.38 10.77
CA LEU A 34 10.04 -6.21 9.69
C LEU A 34 9.36 -5.30 8.65
N PRO A 35 9.46 -5.58 7.34
CA PRO A 35 8.75 -4.81 6.33
C PRO A 35 7.23 -5.09 6.35
N PRO A 36 6.38 -4.06 6.16
CA PRO A 36 4.92 -4.19 6.27
C PRO A 36 4.29 -5.00 5.13
N LYS A 37 5.01 -5.21 4.01
CA LYS A 37 4.50 -6.06 2.91
C LYS A 37 4.16 -7.48 3.36
N TRP A 38 4.78 -7.97 4.44
CA TRP A 38 4.52 -9.30 5.01
C TRP A 38 3.28 -9.37 5.90
N PHE A 39 2.56 -8.26 6.11
CA PHE A 39 1.24 -8.33 6.73
C PHE A 39 0.22 -9.00 5.81
N TYR A 40 0.35 -8.85 4.48
CA TYR A 40 -0.71 -9.12 3.51
C TYR A 40 -0.71 -10.57 2.99
N ASP A 41 -0.66 -11.55 3.89
CA ASP A 41 -1.16 -12.89 3.58
C ASP A 41 -2.70 -12.89 3.53
N ALA A 42 -3.34 -14.02 3.20
CA ALA A 42 -4.80 -14.06 3.07
C ALA A 42 -5.53 -13.53 4.32
N ARG A 43 -5.06 -13.91 5.53
CA ARG A 43 -5.68 -13.45 6.79
C ARG A 43 -5.39 -11.98 7.05
N GLY A 44 -4.18 -11.51 6.79
CA GLY A 44 -3.85 -10.10 6.96
C GLY A 44 -4.60 -9.19 6.00
N SER A 45 -4.85 -9.63 4.76
CA SER A 45 -5.72 -8.91 3.84
C SER A 45 -7.15 -8.79 4.36
N GLU A 46 -7.73 -9.86 4.93
CA GLU A 46 -9.05 -9.80 5.58
C GLU A 46 -9.06 -8.82 6.77
N LEU A 47 -8.03 -8.86 7.62
CA LEU A 47 -7.87 -7.95 8.74
C LEU A 47 -7.76 -6.50 8.28
N PHE A 48 -7.01 -6.23 7.21
CA PHE A 48 -6.93 -4.88 6.64
C PHE A 48 -8.28 -4.41 6.09
N GLU A 49 -9.03 -5.28 5.42
CA GLU A 49 -10.39 -4.98 4.98
C GLU A 49 -11.29 -4.64 6.19
N GLU A 50 -11.17 -5.36 7.31
CA GLU A 50 -11.84 -4.99 8.57
C GLU A 50 -11.40 -3.62 9.08
N ILE A 51 -10.10 -3.31 9.08
CA ILE A 51 -9.54 -2.00 9.46
C ILE A 51 -10.19 -0.88 8.67
N THR A 52 -10.35 -1.04 7.34
CA THR A 52 -10.92 0.02 6.49
C THR A 52 -12.35 0.45 6.87
N ARG A 53 -13.06 -0.36 7.66
CA ARG A 53 -14.44 -0.11 8.11
C ARG A 53 -14.52 0.38 9.55
N LEU A 54 -13.42 0.40 10.29
CA LEU A 54 -13.39 0.85 11.67
C LEU A 54 -13.74 2.34 11.76
N PRO A 55 -14.47 2.77 12.81
CA PRO A 55 -14.82 4.18 12.98
C PRO A 55 -13.58 5.07 13.10
N GLU A 56 -12.54 4.60 13.79
CA GLU A 56 -11.27 5.31 13.98
C GLU A 56 -10.44 5.43 12.69
N TYR A 57 -10.51 4.44 11.79
CA TYR A 57 -9.73 4.42 10.54
C TYR A 57 -10.38 5.26 9.44
N TYR A 58 -10.19 6.57 9.52
CA TYR A 58 -10.68 7.53 8.54
C TYR A 58 -10.07 7.46 7.12
N PRO A 59 -8.80 7.03 6.87
CA PRO A 59 -8.15 7.24 5.57
C PRO A 59 -8.94 6.72 4.37
N THR A 60 -9.48 5.50 4.45
CA THR A 60 -10.25 4.91 3.36
C THR A 60 -11.51 5.72 3.03
N ARG A 61 -12.22 6.22 4.05
CA ARG A 61 -13.45 7.00 3.84
C ARG A 61 -13.15 8.38 3.29
N ALA A 62 -12.12 9.04 3.83
CA ALA A 62 -11.68 10.37 3.39
C ALA A 62 -11.23 10.34 1.93
N GLU A 63 -10.34 9.41 1.55
CA GLU A 63 -9.90 9.27 0.17
C GLU A 63 -11.06 8.92 -0.79
N ARG A 64 -11.97 8.02 -0.36
CA ARG A 64 -13.16 7.69 -1.15
C ARG A 64 -14.05 8.91 -1.40
N ALA A 65 -14.20 9.81 -0.42
CA ALA A 65 -14.97 11.03 -0.58
C ALA A 65 -14.34 11.96 -1.64
N VAL A 66 -13.02 12.11 -1.63
CA VAL A 66 -12.28 12.88 -2.65
C VAL A 66 -12.47 12.28 -4.04
N LEU A 67 -12.29 10.97 -4.17
CA LEU A 67 -12.48 10.27 -5.46
C LEU A 67 -13.92 10.36 -5.95
N ALA A 68 -14.92 10.26 -5.07
CA ALA A 68 -16.31 10.36 -5.46
C ALA A 68 -16.65 11.76 -5.99
N ALA A 69 -16.06 12.81 -5.41
CA ALA A 69 -16.25 14.19 -5.86
C ALA A 69 -15.51 14.50 -7.17
N HIS A 70 -14.27 14.00 -7.33
CA HIS A 70 -13.36 14.46 -8.39
C HIS A 70 -13.02 13.42 -9.46
N ALA A 71 -13.53 12.19 -9.38
CA ALA A 71 -13.33 11.20 -10.46
C ALA A 71 -13.74 11.71 -11.86
N PRO A 72 -14.85 12.48 -12.03
CA PRO A 72 -15.17 13.09 -13.32
C PRO A 72 -14.09 14.05 -13.82
N ASP A 73 -13.56 14.91 -12.94
CA ASP A 73 -12.50 15.88 -13.26
C ASP A 73 -11.21 15.15 -13.65
N ILE A 74 -10.83 14.13 -12.89
CA ILE A 74 -9.66 13.28 -13.17
C ILE A 74 -9.80 12.61 -14.55
N ALA A 75 -10.96 12.04 -14.85
CA ALA A 75 -11.21 11.38 -16.14
C ALA A 75 -11.10 12.37 -17.31
N GLU A 76 -11.60 13.60 -17.13
CA GLU A 76 -11.55 14.64 -18.16
C GLU A 76 -10.14 15.18 -18.39
N LEU A 77 -9.45 15.59 -17.31
CA LEU A 77 -8.10 16.15 -17.37
C LEU A 77 -7.10 15.17 -17.97
N THR A 78 -7.16 13.91 -17.55
CA THR A 78 -6.18 12.91 -17.98
C THR A 78 -6.48 12.37 -19.37
N GLY A 79 -7.77 12.21 -19.69
CA GLY A 79 -8.23 11.57 -20.91
C GLY A 79 -7.60 10.19 -21.14
N ALA A 80 -7.25 9.49 -20.06
CA ALA A 80 -6.50 8.25 -20.10
C ALA A 80 -7.22 7.14 -20.89
N LYS A 81 -6.41 6.31 -21.54
CA LYS A 81 -6.81 5.12 -22.30
C LYS A 81 -6.53 3.83 -21.54
N THR A 82 -5.58 3.90 -20.61
CA THR A 82 -5.21 2.82 -19.70
C THR A 82 -5.17 3.35 -18.28
N LEU A 83 -5.88 2.69 -17.38
CA LEU A 83 -5.82 2.93 -15.94
C LEU A 83 -5.01 1.80 -15.30
N ILE A 84 -3.96 2.14 -14.56
CA ILE A 84 -3.06 1.19 -13.91
C ILE A 84 -3.19 1.44 -12.40
N GLU A 85 -3.53 0.43 -11.61
CA GLU A 85 -3.64 0.54 -10.15
C GLU A 85 -2.51 -0.26 -9.48
N LEU A 86 -1.76 0.40 -8.60
CA LEU A 86 -0.68 -0.23 -7.83
C LEU A 86 -1.15 -0.57 -6.42
N GLY A 87 -0.97 -1.81 -6.00
CA GLY A 87 -1.46 -2.30 -4.70
C GLY A 87 -2.99 -2.35 -4.69
N SER A 88 -3.58 -2.99 -5.71
CA SER A 88 -5.00 -2.88 -6.00
C SER A 88 -5.94 -3.41 -4.89
N GLY A 89 -5.51 -4.38 -4.08
CA GLY A 89 -6.36 -4.98 -3.05
C GLY A 89 -7.73 -5.41 -3.63
N SER A 90 -8.82 -4.89 -3.04
CA SER A 90 -10.20 -5.09 -3.50
C SER A 90 -10.64 -4.19 -4.66
N SER A 91 -9.87 -3.15 -5.00
CA SER A 91 -10.17 -2.14 -6.04
C SER A 91 -11.50 -1.37 -5.86
N ASP A 92 -12.09 -1.39 -4.67
CA ASP A 92 -13.40 -0.77 -4.41
C ASP A 92 -13.41 0.75 -4.60
N LYS A 93 -12.29 1.43 -4.30
CA LYS A 93 -12.11 2.85 -4.58
C LYS A 93 -11.94 3.12 -6.07
N THR A 94 -11.23 2.24 -6.77
CA THR A 94 -10.92 2.37 -8.19
C THR A 94 -12.15 2.26 -9.07
N ARG A 95 -13.21 1.59 -8.62
CA ARG A 95 -14.54 1.63 -9.26
C ARG A 95 -15.07 3.05 -9.48
N LEU A 96 -14.81 4.00 -8.57
CA LEU A 96 -15.22 5.40 -8.75
C LEU A 96 -14.58 6.05 -9.98
N LEU A 97 -13.31 5.73 -10.23
CA LEU A 97 -12.59 6.19 -11.41
C LEU A 97 -13.07 5.46 -12.66
N LEU A 98 -13.22 4.13 -12.60
CA LEU A 98 -13.73 3.33 -13.71
C LEU A 98 -15.11 3.79 -14.17
N ASP A 99 -16.01 4.11 -13.23
CA ASP A 99 -17.34 4.66 -13.53
C ASP A 99 -17.27 6.01 -14.23
N ALA A 100 -16.39 6.91 -13.78
CA ALA A 100 -16.18 8.21 -14.42
C ALA A 100 -15.63 8.06 -15.84
N PHE A 101 -14.64 7.19 -16.03
CA PHE A 101 -14.07 6.88 -17.34
C PHE A 101 -15.07 6.18 -18.27
N ALA A 102 -15.93 5.30 -17.73
CA ALA A 102 -16.98 4.64 -18.49
C ALA A 102 -18.02 5.65 -19.00
N ARG A 103 -18.44 6.61 -18.16
CA ARG A 103 -19.36 7.69 -18.56
C ARG A 103 -18.76 8.63 -19.60
N ARG A 104 -17.50 9.04 -19.41
CA ARG A 104 -16.77 9.89 -20.36
C ARG A 104 -16.52 9.17 -21.68
N GLY A 105 -16.26 7.87 -21.61
CA GLY A 105 -15.84 7.04 -22.72
C GLY A 105 -14.34 7.12 -23.00
N GLY A 106 -13.84 6.09 -23.67
CA GLY A 106 -12.50 6.04 -24.21
C GLY A 106 -11.44 5.37 -23.35
N LEU A 107 -11.76 4.94 -22.12
CA LEU A 107 -10.90 4.02 -21.38
C LEU A 107 -11.02 2.62 -22.00
N GLY A 108 -9.90 2.07 -22.46
CA GLY A 108 -9.86 0.76 -23.12
C GLY A 108 -9.32 -0.35 -22.24
N THR A 109 -8.42 -0.03 -21.31
CA THR A 109 -7.72 -1.04 -20.49
C THR A 109 -7.65 -0.64 -19.02
N PHE A 110 -7.86 -1.60 -18.13
CA PHE A 110 -7.55 -1.51 -16.71
C PHE A 110 -6.56 -2.59 -16.31
N VAL A 111 -5.56 -2.19 -15.51
CA VAL A 111 -4.39 -3.01 -15.17
C VAL A 111 -4.14 -2.92 -13.66
N PRO A 112 -4.74 -3.80 -12.85
CA PRO A 112 -4.37 -3.89 -11.44
C PRO A 112 -3.06 -4.66 -11.28
N LEU A 113 -2.17 -4.14 -10.45
CA LEU A 113 -0.90 -4.74 -10.04
C LEU A 113 -0.92 -4.96 -8.53
N ASP A 114 -0.64 -6.19 -8.10
CA ASP A 114 -0.61 -6.58 -6.69
C ASP A 114 0.36 -7.75 -6.46
N VAL A 115 0.82 -7.93 -5.23
CA VAL A 115 1.63 -9.11 -4.85
C VAL A 115 0.75 -10.34 -4.66
N SER A 116 -0.55 -10.16 -4.38
CA SER A 116 -1.48 -11.26 -4.09
C SER A 116 -2.17 -11.78 -5.35
N VAL A 117 -1.77 -12.99 -5.78
CA VAL A 117 -2.45 -13.74 -6.85
C VAL A 117 -3.94 -13.90 -6.56
N SER A 118 -4.29 -14.21 -5.31
CA SER A 118 -5.66 -14.48 -4.89
C SER A 118 -6.55 -13.24 -4.97
N ALA A 119 -6.05 -12.09 -4.51
CA ALA A 119 -6.76 -10.82 -4.59
C ALA A 119 -7.03 -10.43 -6.05
N LEU A 120 -6.00 -10.51 -6.91
CA LEU A 120 -6.12 -10.17 -8.33
C LEU A 120 -7.08 -11.08 -9.08
N ARG A 121 -7.09 -12.40 -8.83
CA ARG A 121 -8.03 -13.31 -9.52
C ARG A 121 -9.49 -12.93 -9.25
N GLY A 122 -9.82 -12.63 -7.99
CA GLY A 122 -11.17 -12.22 -7.60
C GLY A 122 -11.55 -10.87 -8.21
N SER A 123 -10.72 -9.85 -8.00
CA SER A 123 -11.02 -8.48 -8.41
C SER A 123 -11.08 -8.32 -9.93
N THR A 124 -10.14 -8.91 -10.69
CA THR A 124 -10.11 -8.81 -12.15
C THR A 124 -11.33 -9.45 -12.81
N ALA A 125 -11.77 -10.62 -12.31
CA ALA A 125 -12.96 -11.30 -12.82
C ALA A 125 -14.22 -10.47 -12.60
N GLN A 126 -14.37 -9.89 -11.39
CA GLN A 126 -15.53 -9.06 -11.06
C GLN A 126 -15.55 -7.76 -11.87
N ILE A 127 -14.41 -7.07 -11.99
CA ILE A 127 -14.31 -5.84 -12.79
C ILE A 127 -14.58 -6.11 -14.28
N ALA A 128 -14.08 -7.22 -14.83
CA ALA A 128 -14.36 -7.57 -16.23
C ALA A 128 -15.86 -7.85 -16.48
N ALA A 129 -16.58 -8.38 -15.48
CA ALA A 129 -18.02 -8.57 -15.54
C ALA A 129 -18.79 -7.24 -15.45
N ASP A 130 -18.38 -6.36 -14.54
CA ASP A 130 -19.04 -5.08 -14.28
C ASP A 130 -18.78 -4.03 -15.38
N TYR A 131 -17.64 -4.12 -16.10
CA TYR A 131 -17.27 -3.24 -17.20
C TYR A 131 -17.00 -4.02 -18.49
N PRO A 132 -18.03 -4.51 -19.21
CA PRO A 132 -17.85 -5.46 -20.32
C PRO A 132 -17.02 -4.95 -21.51
N SER A 133 -16.93 -3.63 -21.70
CA SER A 133 -16.15 -2.96 -22.75
C SER A 133 -14.68 -2.75 -22.39
N LEU A 134 -14.30 -3.01 -21.13
CA LEU A 134 -12.95 -2.78 -20.61
C LEU A 134 -12.11 -4.05 -20.73
N ARG A 135 -10.91 -3.92 -21.28
CA ARG A 135 -9.91 -4.99 -21.22
C ARG A 135 -9.27 -4.99 -19.82
N VAL A 136 -9.35 -6.10 -19.09
CA VAL A 136 -8.81 -6.21 -17.73
C VAL A 136 -7.61 -7.16 -17.73
N ARG A 137 -6.44 -6.67 -17.29
CA ARG A 137 -5.17 -7.39 -17.27
C ARG A 137 -4.51 -7.30 -15.90
N GLY A 138 -4.54 -8.38 -15.12
CA GLY A 138 -3.88 -8.39 -13.80
C GLY A 138 -2.40 -8.74 -13.87
N ILE A 139 -1.57 -7.99 -13.14
CA ILE A 139 -0.13 -8.21 -13.02
C ILE A 139 0.19 -8.61 -11.58
N VAL A 140 0.71 -9.82 -11.37
CA VAL A 140 1.22 -10.24 -10.07
C VAL A 140 2.67 -9.80 -9.97
N GLY A 141 2.94 -8.83 -9.10
CA GLY A 141 4.26 -8.25 -8.95
C GLY A 141 4.44 -7.34 -7.74
N ASP A 142 5.71 -7.07 -7.42
CA ASP A 142 6.11 -6.10 -6.39
C ASP A 142 6.30 -4.72 -7.04
N PHE A 143 5.42 -3.77 -6.75
CA PHE A 143 5.47 -2.42 -7.31
C PHE A 143 6.73 -1.64 -6.92
N THR A 144 7.50 -2.07 -5.92
CA THR A 144 8.79 -1.43 -5.59
C THR A 144 9.93 -1.89 -6.51
N ARG A 145 9.74 -2.98 -7.26
CA ARG A 145 10.77 -3.61 -8.09
C ARG A 145 10.39 -3.76 -9.56
N GLN A 146 9.09 -3.84 -9.87
CA GLN A 146 8.59 -4.33 -11.15
C GLN A 146 7.75 -3.29 -11.92
N LEU A 147 8.02 -1.99 -11.70
CA LEU A 147 7.37 -0.91 -12.45
C LEU A 147 7.72 -0.94 -13.95
N ASP A 148 8.84 -1.55 -14.32
CA ASP A 148 9.24 -1.81 -15.71
C ASP A 148 8.30 -2.79 -16.45
N ARG A 149 7.45 -3.52 -15.71
CA ARG A 149 6.45 -4.45 -16.27
C ARG A 149 5.12 -3.78 -16.60
N LEU A 150 4.95 -2.50 -16.27
CA LEU A 150 3.74 -1.77 -16.61
C LEU A 150 3.56 -1.67 -18.13
N PRO A 151 2.35 -1.87 -18.66
CA PRO A 151 2.12 -1.79 -20.09
C PRO A 151 2.39 -0.37 -20.61
N THR A 152 3.02 -0.27 -21.77
CA THR A 152 3.37 0.98 -22.44
C THR A 152 2.35 1.38 -23.51
N GLY A 153 2.43 2.64 -23.95
CA GLY A 153 1.60 3.17 -25.01
C GLY A 153 0.21 3.69 -24.59
N GLY A 154 -0.30 4.61 -25.41
CA GLY A 154 -1.52 5.36 -25.11
C GLY A 154 -1.30 6.36 -23.96
N ARG A 155 -2.34 7.14 -23.63
CA ARG A 155 -2.29 8.00 -22.44
C ARG A 155 -2.59 7.17 -21.21
N ARG A 156 -1.65 7.04 -20.28
CA ARG A 156 -1.81 6.21 -19.08
C ARG A 156 -2.08 7.06 -17.84
N LEU A 157 -2.90 6.54 -16.94
CA LEU A 157 -3.06 7.04 -15.59
C LEU A 157 -2.67 5.92 -14.62
N VAL A 158 -1.55 6.10 -13.93
CA VAL A 158 -1.16 5.23 -12.81
C VAL A 158 -1.78 5.79 -11.54
N VAL A 159 -2.45 4.95 -10.76
CA VAL A 159 -3.06 5.31 -9.49
C VAL A 159 -2.38 4.54 -8.36
N PHE A 160 -1.99 5.27 -7.31
CA PHE A 160 -1.41 4.70 -6.11
C PHE A 160 -2.12 5.33 -4.90
N LEU A 161 -3.05 4.57 -4.33
CA LEU A 161 -4.06 5.06 -3.39
C LEU A 161 -3.82 4.53 -1.98
N GLY A 162 -4.62 4.98 -1.02
CA GLY A 162 -4.67 4.45 0.35
C GLY A 162 -3.58 4.97 1.27
N GLY A 163 -2.74 5.91 0.81
CA GLY A 163 -1.63 6.42 1.60
C GLY A 163 -0.47 5.43 1.72
N THR A 164 -0.46 4.35 0.93
CA THR A 164 0.57 3.30 0.95
C THR A 164 1.97 3.83 0.65
N ILE A 165 2.10 4.94 -0.08
CA ILE A 165 3.40 5.62 -0.26
C ILE A 165 4.01 6.07 1.08
N GLY A 166 3.19 6.32 2.10
CA GLY A 166 3.64 6.64 3.46
C GLY A 166 4.35 5.48 4.16
N ASN A 167 4.24 4.26 3.63
CA ASN A 167 4.92 3.09 4.19
C ASN A 167 6.41 2.99 3.78
N LEU A 168 6.85 3.87 2.88
CA LEU A 168 8.23 3.97 2.44
C LEU A 168 8.95 5.06 3.23
N LEU A 169 10.14 4.75 3.73
CA LEU A 169 11.02 5.75 4.32
C LEU A 169 11.42 6.81 3.27
N PRO A 170 11.84 8.02 3.66
CA PRO A 170 12.08 9.11 2.71
C PRO A 170 13.02 8.77 1.55
N ALA A 171 14.11 8.01 1.81
CA ALA A 171 15.01 7.56 0.76
C ALA A 171 14.35 6.54 -0.19
N GLU A 172 13.68 5.53 0.37
CA GLU A 172 12.96 4.49 -0.38
C GLU A 172 11.84 5.11 -1.23
N ARG A 173 11.13 6.11 -0.68
CA ARG A 173 10.07 6.84 -1.37
C ARG A 173 10.61 7.67 -2.53
N ALA A 174 11.74 8.35 -2.35
CA ALA A 174 12.40 9.09 -3.42
C ALA A 174 12.88 8.17 -4.56
N GLU A 175 13.46 7.01 -4.22
CA GLU A 175 13.83 5.98 -5.19
C GLU A 175 12.60 5.44 -5.93
N PHE A 176 11.52 5.12 -5.20
CA PHE A 176 10.26 4.66 -5.78
C PHE A 176 9.65 5.68 -6.74
N LEU A 177 9.55 6.95 -6.36
CA LEU A 177 9.02 8.01 -7.23
C LEU A 177 9.90 8.22 -8.47
N THR A 178 11.23 8.10 -8.33
CA THR A 178 12.16 8.16 -9.47
C THR A 178 11.95 6.99 -10.43
N ALA A 179 11.80 5.76 -9.90
CA ALA A 179 11.50 4.58 -10.69
C ALA A 179 10.12 4.68 -11.36
N MET A 180 9.13 5.21 -10.66
CA MET A 180 7.79 5.52 -11.19
C MET A 180 7.88 6.45 -12.38
N ARG A 181 8.66 7.53 -12.27
CA ARG A 181 8.89 8.44 -13.39
C ARG A 181 9.52 7.70 -14.56
N ALA A 182 10.53 6.88 -14.33
CA ALA A 182 11.22 6.15 -15.39
C ALA A 182 10.31 5.15 -16.15
N ALA A 183 9.32 4.57 -15.47
CA ALA A 183 8.31 3.69 -16.08
C ALA A 183 7.23 4.43 -16.90
N LEU A 184 7.13 5.75 -16.73
CA LEU A 184 6.13 6.59 -17.38
C LEU A 184 6.64 7.29 -18.64
N GLU A 185 5.78 7.44 -19.64
CA GLU A 185 6.07 8.23 -20.85
C GLU A 185 5.80 9.71 -20.55
N VAL A 186 6.44 10.61 -21.30
CA VAL A 186 6.18 12.04 -21.16
C VAL A 186 4.70 12.32 -21.43
N GLY A 187 4.05 12.95 -20.46
CA GLY A 187 2.64 13.30 -20.52
C GLY A 187 1.67 12.27 -19.93
N ASP A 188 2.15 11.11 -19.49
CA ASP A 188 1.38 10.20 -18.62
C ASP A 188 1.10 10.83 -17.25
N TRP A 189 0.16 10.25 -16.53
CA TRP A 189 -0.37 10.77 -15.27
C TRP A 189 -0.13 9.82 -14.09
N LEU A 190 0.11 10.42 -12.93
CA LEU A 190 0.13 9.76 -11.63
C LEU A 190 -0.96 10.39 -10.75
N LEU A 191 -1.85 9.58 -10.21
CA LEU A 191 -2.78 9.94 -9.15
C LEU A 191 -2.29 9.32 -7.85
N LEU A 192 -1.95 10.15 -6.88
CA LEU A 192 -1.33 9.73 -5.63
C LEU A 192 -2.17 10.13 -4.43
N GLY A 193 -2.57 9.15 -3.62
CA GLY A 193 -3.23 9.39 -2.33
C GLY A 193 -2.22 9.53 -1.20
N THR A 194 -2.31 10.62 -0.43
CA THR A 194 -1.46 10.87 0.73
C THR A 194 -2.27 11.29 1.95
N ASP A 195 -2.11 10.55 3.04
CA ASP A 195 -2.70 10.91 4.33
C ASP A 195 -2.00 12.15 4.91
N LEU A 196 -2.75 13.17 5.31
CA LEU A 196 -2.18 14.48 5.65
C LEU A 196 -1.75 14.57 7.12
N VAL A 197 -0.81 15.46 7.43
CA VAL A 197 -0.49 15.78 8.83
C VAL A 197 -1.71 16.41 9.51
N LYS A 198 -2.03 15.92 10.71
CA LYS A 198 -3.18 16.39 11.51
C LYS A 198 -2.96 16.07 12.99
N ASP A 199 -3.95 16.38 13.82
CA ASP A 199 -3.85 16.15 15.26
C ASP A 199 -3.59 14.66 15.59
N PRO A 200 -2.55 14.33 16.36
CA PRO A 200 -2.24 12.95 16.74
C PRO A 200 -3.39 12.22 17.46
N SER A 201 -4.32 12.94 18.10
CA SER A 201 -5.52 12.35 18.71
C SER A 201 -6.50 11.78 17.68
N VAL A 202 -6.38 12.16 16.40
CA VAL A 202 -7.11 11.54 15.28
C VAL A 202 -6.27 10.43 14.65
N ILE A 203 -4.95 10.65 14.55
CA ILE A 203 -4.06 9.71 13.87
C ILE A 203 -3.86 8.44 14.70
N VAL A 204 -3.47 8.53 15.96
CA VAL A 204 -3.10 7.36 16.78
C VAL A 204 -4.25 6.35 16.90
N PRO A 205 -5.51 6.74 17.20
CA PRO A 205 -6.62 5.79 17.27
C PRO A 205 -6.89 5.06 15.96
N ALA A 206 -6.58 5.66 14.80
CA ALA A 206 -6.69 4.96 13.52
C ALA A 206 -5.77 3.73 13.45
N TYR A 207 -4.67 3.72 14.19
CA TYR A 207 -3.71 2.60 14.22
C TYR A 207 -3.76 1.80 15.53
N ASP A 208 -4.61 2.17 16.48
CA ASP A 208 -4.79 1.53 17.78
C ASP A 208 -6.29 1.54 18.15
N ASP A 209 -7.09 0.90 17.30
CA ASP A 209 -8.55 0.88 17.42
C ASP A 209 -9.03 0.12 18.67
N ALA A 210 -10.17 0.53 19.20
CA ALA A 210 -10.71 -0.05 20.44
C ALA A 210 -11.14 -1.52 20.28
N ALA A 211 -11.39 -1.98 19.05
CA ALA A 211 -11.75 -3.37 18.76
C ALA A 211 -10.54 -4.31 18.71
N GLY A 212 -9.31 -3.77 18.69
CA GLY A 212 -8.07 -4.54 18.65
C GLY A 212 -7.78 -5.20 17.28
N VAL A 213 -8.44 -4.76 16.21
CA VAL A 213 -8.27 -5.34 14.87
C VAL A 213 -6.89 -4.99 14.32
N THR A 214 -6.43 -3.75 14.47
CA THR A 214 -5.09 -3.32 14.06
C THR A 214 -3.99 -3.99 14.88
N ALA A 215 -4.27 -4.28 16.16
CA ALA A 215 -3.37 -5.07 16.99
C ALA A 215 -3.17 -6.49 16.46
N GLU A 216 -4.27 -7.14 16.05
CA GLU A 216 -4.21 -8.47 15.45
C GLU A 216 -3.55 -8.45 14.06
N PHE A 217 -3.88 -7.46 13.22
CA PHE A 217 -3.21 -7.23 11.95
C PHE A 217 -1.69 -7.09 12.11
N ASN A 218 -1.24 -6.31 13.10
CA ASN A 218 0.18 -6.16 13.38
C ASN A 218 0.83 -7.50 13.80
N ARG A 219 0.18 -8.26 14.68
CA ARG A 219 0.68 -9.57 15.14
C ARG A 219 0.68 -10.62 14.04
N ASN A 220 -0.17 -10.48 13.01
CA ASN A 220 -0.27 -11.44 11.91
C ASN A 220 1.08 -11.71 11.22
N VAL A 221 1.98 -10.72 11.14
CA VAL A 221 3.33 -10.94 10.58
C VAL A 221 4.11 -12.03 11.31
N LEU A 222 3.90 -12.20 12.62
CA LEU A 222 4.53 -13.26 13.41
C LEU A 222 3.92 -14.63 13.07
N HIS A 223 2.61 -14.69 12.81
CA HIS A 223 1.96 -15.91 12.32
C HIS A 223 2.46 -16.31 10.93
N VAL A 224 2.67 -15.34 10.04
CA VAL A 224 3.28 -15.54 8.73
C VAL A 224 4.68 -16.13 8.89
N ILE A 225 5.54 -15.52 9.70
CA ILE A 225 6.91 -16.01 9.91
C ILE A 225 6.93 -17.41 10.54
N ASN A 226 6.04 -17.69 11.51
CA ASN A 226 5.91 -19.02 12.10
C ASN A 226 5.59 -20.08 11.06
N ARG A 227 4.64 -19.79 10.16
CA ARG A 227 4.19 -20.73 9.12
C ARG A 227 5.23 -20.90 8.02
N GLU A 228 5.74 -19.81 7.47
CA GLU A 228 6.58 -19.82 6.27
C GLU A 228 8.04 -20.18 6.55
N LEU A 229 8.54 -19.85 7.75
CA LEU A 229 9.95 -20.03 8.11
C LEU A 229 10.18 -21.01 9.28
N ASP A 230 9.15 -21.75 9.68
CA ASP A 230 9.19 -22.67 10.83
C ASP A 230 9.77 -21.97 12.06
N ALA A 231 9.08 -20.88 12.44
CA ALA A 231 9.39 -20.13 13.64
C ALA A 231 8.42 -20.42 14.78
N ASP A 232 8.84 -20.07 16.00
CA ASP A 232 8.04 -20.29 17.22
C ASP A 232 7.79 -19.00 18.01
N PHE A 233 7.51 -17.90 17.31
CA PHE A 233 6.94 -16.71 17.96
C PHE A 233 5.66 -17.09 18.71
N ASP A 234 5.48 -16.50 19.89
CA ASP A 234 4.20 -16.48 20.62
C ASP A 234 3.58 -15.09 20.39
N PRO A 235 2.69 -14.90 19.39
CA PRO A 235 2.19 -13.56 19.06
C PRO A 235 1.40 -12.91 20.20
N GLY A 236 0.79 -13.72 21.08
CA GLY A 236 0.11 -13.25 22.29
C GLY A 236 1.05 -12.61 23.32
N ALA A 237 2.35 -12.92 23.25
CA ALA A 237 3.39 -12.30 24.09
C ALA A 237 3.93 -10.98 23.52
N PHE A 238 3.35 -10.46 22.43
CA PHE A 238 3.69 -9.14 21.88
C PHE A 238 2.51 -8.18 22.01
N ALA A 239 2.68 -7.11 22.77
CA ALA A 239 1.72 -6.01 22.85
C ALA A 239 1.86 -5.12 21.60
N HIS A 240 0.73 -4.84 20.93
CA HIS A 240 0.68 -3.83 19.88
C HIS A 240 0.96 -2.44 20.48
N VAL A 241 1.69 -1.60 19.75
CA VAL A 241 1.95 -0.20 20.10
C VAL A 241 1.89 0.63 18.82
N ALA A 242 1.03 1.63 18.77
CA ALA A 242 1.06 2.70 17.77
C ALA A 242 1.66 3.98 18.39
N LEU A 243 2.65 4.57 17.74
CA LEU A 243 3.33 5.77 18.22
C LEU A 243 3.37 6.84 17.13
N TRP A 244 2.96 8.06 17.47
CA TRP A 244 3.23 9.23 16.63
C TRP A 244 4.65 9.74 16.88
N ASP A 245 5.45 9.84 15.83
CA ASP A 245 6.75 10.53 15.84
C ASP A 245 6.56 11.95 15.29
N PRO A 246 6.57 12.99 16.14
CA PRO A 246 6.39 14.37 15.67
C PRO A 246 7.60 14.94 14.94
N ALA A 247 8.78 14.34 15.07
CA ALA A 247 9.98 14.80 14.37
C ALA A 247 10.05 14.28 12.94
N GLN A 248 9.53 13.07 12.70
CA GLN A 248 9.45 12.45 11.38
C GLN A 248 8.07 12.58 10.72
N GLU A 249 7.05 13.03 11.48
CA GLU A 249 5.65 13.15 11.05
C GLU A 249 5.06 11.82 10.53
N TRP A 250 5.29 10.73 11.25
CA TRP A 250 4.71 9.43 10.93
C TRP A 250 4.16 8.69 12.14
N ILE A 251 3.26 7.73 11.88
CA ILE A 251 2.97 6.67 12.83
C ILE A 251 4.00 5.56 12.68
N GLU A 252 4.42 4.98 13.79
CA GLU A 252 5.07 3.68 13.80
C GLU A 252 4.16 2.65 14.48
N MET A 253 3.98 1.51 13.81
CA MET A 253 3.45 0.32 14.46
C MET A 253 4.61 -0.54 14.96
N ARG A 254 4.48 -1.00 16.20
CA ARG A 254 5.49 -1.82 16.86
C ARG A 254 4.85 -2.96 17.63
N LEU A 255 5.62 -4.03 17.79
CA LEU A 255 5.30 -5.17 18.63
C LEU A 255 6.27 -5.19 19.81
N ARG A 256 5.75 -5.03 21.03
CA ARG A 256 6.53 -4.98 22.27
C ARG A 256 6.45 -6.32 23.00
N ALA A 257 7.59 -6.96 23.21
CA ALA A 257 7.68 -8.18 24.01
C ALA A 257 7.19 -7.92 25.45
N THR A 258 6.22 -8.69 25.94
CA THR A 258 5.68 -8.55 27.31
C THR A 258 6.53 -9.28 28.36
N ARG A 259 7.37 -10.22 27.90
CA ARG A 259 8.29 -11.03 28.70
C ARG A 259 9.55 -11.35 27.88
N PRO A 260 10.65 -11.78 28.52
CA PRO A 260 11.79 -12.28 27.78
C PRO A 260 11.40 -13.51 26.95
N MET A 261 11.88 -13.56 25.71
CA MET A 261 11.58 -14.64 24.76
C MET A 261 12.83 -15.00 23.98
N ARG A 262 12.96 -16.28 23.67
CA ARG A 262 13.94 -16.80 22.72
C ARG A 262 13.16 -17.49 21.61
N VAL A 263 13.21 -16.92 20.41
CA VAL A 263 12.50 -17.42 19.23
C VAL A 263 13.50 -18.14 18.33
N GLN A 264 13.15 -19.35 17.92
CA GLN A 264 13.85 -20.10 16.87
C GLN A 264 13.18 -19.82 15.54
N VAL A 265 13.95 -19.49 14.52
CA VAL A 265 13.51 -19.43 13.12
C VAL A 265 14.28 -20.51 12.38
N ARG A 266 13.74 -21.73 12.37
CA ARG A 266 14.48 -22.95 12.02
C ARG A 266 14.95 -22.96 10.57
N THR A 267 14.12 -22.45 9.65
CA THR A 267 14.47 -22.34 8.22
C THR A 267 15.70 -21.46 7.99
N LEU A 268 16.02 -20.54 8.91
CA LEU A 268 17.16 -19.64 8.81
C LEU A 268 18.36 -20.05 9.66
N ASP A 269 18.25 -21.12 10.46
CA ASP A 269 19.20 -21.49 11.52
C ASP A 269 19.51 -20.28 12.43
N MET A 270 18.45 -19.60 12.85
CA MET A 270 18.54 -18.32 13.56
C MET A 270 17.82 -18.41 14.91
N THR A 271 18.51 -17.96 15.97
CA THR A 271 17.90 -17.72 17.28
C THR A 271 17.83 -16.21 17.51
N VAL A 272 16.67 -15.73 17.95
CA VAL A 272 16.40 -14.32 18.23
C VAL A 272 15.97 -14.16 19.68
N ASP A 273 16.74 -13.39 20.44
CA ASP A 273 16.37 -13.03 21.81
C ASP A 273 15.62 -11.70 21.83
N PHE A 274 14.58 -11.65 22.64
CA PHE A 274 13.83 -10.44 23.00
C PHE A 274 13.86 -10.25 24.51
N ALA A 275 14.27 -9.07 24.98
CA ALA A 275 14.09 -8.68 26.37
C ALA A 275 12.64 -8.25 26.65
N ALA A 276 12.22 -8.28 27.92
CA ALA A 276 10.94 -7.68 28.31
C ALA A 276 10.93 -6.18 27.97
N GLY A 277 9.88 -5.72 27.30
CA GLY A 277 9.73 -4.34 26.85
C GLY A 277 10.46 -4.00 25.56
N GLU A 278 11.26 -4.92 25.00
CA GLU A 278 11.92 -4.73 23.71
C GLU A 278 10.89 -4.64 22.58
N GLN A 279 11.13 -3.75 21.62
CA GLN A 279 10.20 -3.45 20.54
C GLN A 279 10.76 -3.88 19.19
N LEU A 280 9.88 -4.45 18.37
CA LEU A 280 10.06 -4.74 16.96
C LEU A 280 9.21 -3.75 16.15
N ARG A 281 9.83 -2.93 15.28
CA ARG A 281 9.06 -2.05 14.39
C ARG A 281 8.55 -2.82 13.19
N THR A 282 7.28 -2.71 12.88
CA THR A 282 6.64 -3.49 11.81
C THR A 282 6.08 -2.62 10.68
N GLU A 283 5.83 -1.34 10.94
CA GLU A 283 5.39 -0.39 9.92
C GLU A 283 5.81 1.04 10.30
N VAL A 284 6.03 1.86 9.28
CA VAL A 284 5.92 3.31 9.37
C VAL A 284 4.77 3.75 8.47
N SER A 285 4.05 4.80 8.82
CA SER A 285 3.04 5.41 7.97
C SER A 285 3.17 6.93 8.04
N ALA A 286 3.93 7.48 7.09
CA ALA A 286 4.18 8.91 6.97
C ALA A 286 2.91 9.68 6.66
N LYS A 287 2.84 10.89 7.22
CA LYS A 287 1.81 11.88 6.95
C LYS A 287 2.44 13.05 6.24
N PHE A 288 1.68 13.69 5.37
CA PHE A 288 2.23 14.62 4.40
C PHE A 288 1.62 16.00 4.52
N HIS A 289 2.45 17.01 4.25
CA HIS A 289 1.98 18.33 3.89
C HIS A 289 1.82 18.43 2.37
N PRO A 290 0.79 19.11 1.83
CA PRO A 290 0.56 19.21 0.38
C PRO A 290 1.77 19.75 -0.41
N GLU A 291 2.47 20.74 0.14
CA GLU A 291 3.68 21.31 -0.46
C GLU A 291 4.87 20.34 -0.44
N GLY A 292 4.97 19.51 0.60
CA GLY A 292 6.00 18.50 0.75
C GLY A 292 5.90 17.43 -0.35
N ILE A 293 4.68 16.89 -0.56
CA ILE A 293 4.47 15.89 -1.61
C ILE A 293 4.68 16.49 -3.01
N ALA A 294 4.26 17.74 -3.24
CA ALA A 294 4.51 18.42 -4.52
C ALA A 294 6.02 18.61 -4.80
N ALA A 295 6.82 18.89 -3.77
CA ALA A 295 8.27 19.02 -3.88
C ALA A 295 8.95 17.67 -4.17
N GLU A 296 8.53 16.59 -3.49
CA GLU A 296 9.02 15.23 -3.77
C GLU A 296 8.70 14.80 -5.21
N LEU A 297 7.46 15.02 -5.66
CA LEU A 297 7.04 14.75 -7.04
C LEU A 297 7.84 15.55 -8.06
N THR A 298 8.08 16.84 -7.79
CA THR A 298 8.90 17.71 -8.66
C THR A 298 10.32 17.20 -8.78
N THR A 299 10.93 16.79 -7.67
CA THR A 299 12.28 16.22 -7.64
C THR A 299 12.38 14.94 -8.45
N ALA A 300 11.33 14.10 -8.41
CA ALA A 300 11.24 12.88 -9.18
C ALA A 300 10.90 13.09 -10.68
N GLY A 301 10.69 14.33 -11.14
CA GLY A 301 10.40 14.62 -12.56
C GLY A 301 8.91 14.64 -12.92
N PHE A 302 8.03 14.79 -11.94
CA PHE A 302 6.61 15.06 -12.16
C PHE A 302 6.29 16.54 -12.01
N VAL A 303 5.14 16.96 -12.53
CA VAL A 303 4.54 18.24 -12.16
C VAL A 303 3.13 18.07 -11.68
N THR A 304 2.92 18.47 -10.43
CA THR A 304 1.60 18.57 -9.82
C THR A 304 0.72 19.51 -10.63
N THR A 305 -0.44 19.01 -11.04
CA THR A 305 -1.44 19.74 -11.82
C THR A 305 -2.61 20.11 -10.93
N GLU A 306 -3.10 19.16 -10.13
CA GLU A 306 -4.21 19.37 -9.20
C GLU A 306 -3.93 18.70 -7.85
N PHE A 307 -4.55 19.25 -6.81
CA PHE A 307 -4.59 18.67 -5.48
C PHE A 307 -6.01 18.83 -4.93
N TRP A 308 -6.60 17.73 -4.49
CA TRP A 308 -7.90 17.70 -3.83
C TRP A 308 -7.76 17.14 -2.42
N THR A 309 -8.64 17.58 -1.52
CA THR A 309 -8.73 17.07 -0.15
C THR A 309 -10.19 16.94 0.25
N ASP A 310 -10.47 16.09 1.24
CA ASP A 310 -11.82 15.96 1.79
C ASP A 310 -12.20 17.20 2.61
N VAL A 311 -13.48 17.28 2.99
CA VAL A 311 -14.05 18.45 3.68
C VAL A 311 -13.38 18.74 5.04
N ASP A 312 -12.82 17.72 5.68
CA ASP A 312 -12.16 17.82 6.98
C ASP A 312 -10.63 17.98 6.83
N GLY A 313 -10.11 18.01 5.60
CA GLY A 313 -8.69 18.17 5.31
C GLY A 313 -7.84 17.00 5.79
N LEU A 314 -8.39 15.79 5.81
CA LEU A 314 -7.72 14.61 6.38
C LEU A 314 -6.81 13.92 5.37
N PHE A 315 -7.20 13.86 4.11
CA PHE A 315 -6.55 13.04 3.10
C PHE A 315 -6.47 13.78 1.75
N GLY A 316 -5.26 13.83 1.19
CA GLY A 316 -4.99 14.48 -0.09
C GLY A 316 -4.95 13.50 -1.25
N VAL A 317 -5.44 13.92 -2.41
CA VAL A 317 -5.27 13.23 -3.70
C VAL A 317 -4.59 14.19 -4.66
N THR A 318 -3.37 13.85 -5.07
CA THR A 318 -2.55 14.66 -5.96
C THR A 318 -2.57 14.08 -7.36
N LEU A 319 -2.91 14.89 -8.36
CA LEU A 319 -2.73 14.54 -9.76
C LEU A 319 -1.47 15.21 -10.30
N ALA A 320 -0.53 14.41 -10.79
CA ALA A 320 0.73 14.87 -11.33
C ALA A 320 0.98 14.30 -12.72
N ARG A 321 1.72 15.06 -13.54
CA ARG A 321 2.04 14.70 -14.93
C ARG A 321 3.54 14.43 -15.08
N ALA A 322 3.88 13.31 -15.71
CA ALA A 322 5.26 12.94 -15.99
C ALA A 322 5.90 13.91 -17.02
N ARG A 323 7.05 14.51 -16.67
CA ARG A 323 7.81 15.43 -17.53
C ARG A 323 9.09 14.82 -18.05
#